data_AF-A0A3S4FVL1-F1
#
_entry.id   AF-A0A3S4FVL1-F1
#
_cell.length_a   1.000
_cell.length_b   1.000
_cell.length_c   1.000
_cell.angle_alpha   90.00
_cell.angle_beta   90.00
_cell.angle_gamma   90.00
#
_symmetry.space_group_name_H-M   'P 1'
#
loop_
_entity.id
_entity.type
_entity.pdbx_description
1 polymer ?
#
loop_
_entity_poly.entity_id
_entity_poly.type
_entity_poly.pdbx_seq_one_letter_code
_entity_poly.pdbx_strand_id
1 'polypeptide(L)'
;MAPVGRLKLVKAEGNEVQRSDDGLFRLTAEAQAERGAVLAADPSIRIMSGVLEGSNVKPVEAMTDMIANARRFEMQMKVITSVDEKRRAS
;
A
#
# COMPACT_ATOMS: atom_id res chain seq x y z
N MET A 1 -29.19 -25.97 -16.52
CA MET A 1 -27.84 -25.57 -16.08
C MET A 1 -27.92 -25.30 -14.59
N ALA A 2 -27.26 -26.10 -13.76
CA ALA A 2 -27.14 -25.83 -12.33
C ALA A 2 -26.14 -24.67 -12.15
N PRO A 3 -26.38 -23.73 -11.21
CA PRO A 3 -25.43 -22.65 -10.97
C PRO A 3 -24.09 -23.24 -10.49
N VAL A 4 -23.05 -23.06 -11.29
CA VAL A 4 -21.66 -23.24 -10.90
C VAL A 4 -21.39 -22.20 -9.80
N GLY A 5 -20.79 -22.59 -8.68
CA GLY A 5 -20.85 -21.88 -7.39
C GLY A 5 -20.60 -20.35 -7.42
N ARG A 6 -21.10 -19.66 -6.38
CA ARG A 6 -20.99 -18.20 -6.23
C ARG A 6 -19.69 -17.80 -5.55
N LEU A 7 -19.04 -16.74 -6.03
CA LEU A 7 -17.89 -16.15 -5.34
C LEU A 7 -18.31 -15.61 -3.96
N LYS A 8 -17.52 -15.95 -2.94
CA LYS A 8 -17.62 -15.34 -1.61
C LYS A 8 -16.85 -14.03 -1.61
N LEU A 9 -17.59 -12.92 -1.53
CA LEU A 9 -17.03 -11.57 -1.40
C LEU A 9 -16.95 -11.23 0.08
N VAL A 10 -15.83 -10.67 0.51
CA VAL A 10 -15.60 -10.29 1.91
C VAL A 10 -15.11 -8.86 1.96
N LYS A 11 -15.49 -8.13 3.01
CA LYS A 11 -15.03 -6.77 3.26
C LYS A 11 -14.03 -6.75 4.42
N ALA A 12 -12.84 -6.22 4.14
CA ALA A 12 -11.81 -5.90 5.12
C ALA A 12 -11.50 -4.41 5.03
N GLU A 13 -11.25 -3.78 6.17
CA GLU A 13 -10.80 -2.41 6.26
C GLU A 13 -9.27 -2.35 6.04
N GLY A 14 -8.76 -1.19 5.59
CA GLY A 14 -7.37 -1.07 5.13
C GLY A 14 -6.31 -1.34 6.21
N ASN A 15 -6.66 -1.17 7.49
CA ASN A 15 -5.80 -1.46 8.64
C ASN A 15 -5.85 -2.93 9.08
N GLU A 16 -6.82 -3.71 8.60
CA GLU A 16 -6.97 -5.13 8.96
C GLU A 16 -6.15 -6.04 8.04
N VAL A 17 -5.57 -5.50 6.97
CA VAL A 17 -4.87 -6.26 5.95
C VAL A 17 -3.41 -5.85 5.82
N GLN A 18 -2.55 -6.84 5.64
CA GLN A 18 -1.15 -6.68 5.28
C GLN A 18 -0.90 -7.28 3.90
N ARG A 19 -0.17 -6.53 3.06
CA ARG A 19 0.30 -7.04 1.78
C ARG A 19 1.43 -8.02 2.02
N SER A 20 1.33 -9.19 1.44
CA SER A 20 2.38 -10.21 1.48
C SER A 20 3.27 -10.14 0.24
N ASP A 21 4.34 -10.94 0.23
CA ASP A 21 5.35 -10.92 -0.85
C ASP A 21 4.80 -11.40 -2.20
N ASP A 22 3.75 -12.21 -2.19
CA ASP A 22 3.02 -12.67 -3.38
C ASP A 22 2.04 -11.61 -3.93
N GLY A 23 1.97 -10.44 -3.30
CA GLY A 23 1.06 -9.36 -3.66
C GLY A 23 -0.39 -9.57 -3.22
N LEU A 24 -0.70 -10.69 -2.53
CA LEU A 24 -2.01 -10.91 -1.92
C LEU A 24 -2.09 -10.24 -0.55
N PHE A 25 -3.30 -9.81 -0.19
CA PHE A 25 -3.59 -9.29 1.14
C PHE A 25 -4.01 -10.42 2.08
N ARG A 26 -3.43 -10.42 3.28
CA ARG A 26 -3.78 -11.34 4.36
C ARG A 26 -4.20 -10.52 5.57
N LEU A 27 -5.11 -11.04 6.38
CA LEU A 27 -5.48 -10.39 7.64
C LEU A 27 -4.28 -10.31 8.57
N THR A 28 -4.13 -9.19 9.27
CA THR A 28 -3.14 -9.05 10.34
C THR A 28 -3.47 -9.98 11.52
N ALA A 29 -2.50 -10.26 12.38
CA ALA A 29 -2.71 -11.12 13.53
C ALA A 29 -3.78 -10.56 14.48
N GLU A 30 -3.82 -9.23 14.63
CA GLU A 30 -4.81 -8.52 15.43
C GLU A 30 -6.22 -8.67 14.83
N ALA A 31 -6.37 -8.44 13.51
CA ALA A 31 -7.65 -8.59 12.84
C ALA A 31 -8.16 -10.04 12.87
N GLN A 32 -7.25 -11.02 12.78
CA GLN A 32 -7.59 -12.44 12.94
C GLN A 32 -8.04 -12.76 14.36
N ALA A 33 -7.44 -12.17 15.39
CA ALA A 33 -7.85 -12.37 16.78
C ALA A 33 -9.25 -11.79 17.05
N GLU A 34 -9.60 -10.66 16.43
CA GLU A 34 -10.90 -10.00 16.62
C GLU A 34 -12.02 -10.61 15.77
N ARG A 35 -11.75 -10.93 14.50
CA ARG A 35 -12.77 -11.34 13.52
C ARG A 35 -12.67 -12.79 13.07
N GLY A 36 -11.64 -13.51 13.52
CA GLY A 36 -11.31 -14.85 13.07
C GLY A 36 -10.51 -14.86 11.76
N ALA A 37 -9.96 -16.04 11.43
CA ALA A 37 -9.12 -16.23 10.24
C ALA A 37 -9.87 -16.08 8.91
N VAL A 38 -11.20 -16.15 8.91
CA VAL A 38 -12.03 -16.10 7.70
C VAL A 38 -13.16 -15.10 7.90
N LEU A 39 -13.16 -14.06 7.08
CA LEU A 39 -14.21 -13.04 7.12
C LEU A 39 -15.56 -13.58 6.63
N ALA A 40 -16.64 -13.05 7.20
CA ALA A 40 -18.00 -13.31 6.72
C ALA A 40 -18.23 -12.74 5.32
N ALA A 41 -19.12 -13.36 4.56
CA ALA A 41 -19.48 -12.88 3.24
C ALA A 41 -20.26 -11.56 3.36
N ASP A 42 -19.92 -10.57 2.55
CA ASP A 42 -20.61 -9.29 2.50
C ASP A 42 -21.52 -9.22 1.26
N PRO A 43 -22.86 -9.14 1.42
CA PRO A 43 -23.79 -9.10 0.30
C PRO A 43 -23.86 -7.73 -0.40
N SER A 44 -23.26 -6.68 0.17
CA SER A 44 -23.25 -5.33 -0.43
C SER A 44 -22.27 -5.18 -1.58
N ILE A 45 -21.25 -6.05 -1.65
CA ILE A 45 -20.22 -6.02 -2.68
C ILE A 45 -20.79 -6.55 -4.00
N ARG A 46 -20.59 -5.79 -5.08
CA ARG A 46 -20.99 -6.16 -6.44
C ARG A 46 -19.77 -6.35 -7.33
N ILE A 47 -19.80 -7.38 -8.15
CA ILE A 47 -18.77 -7.64 -9.18
C ILE A 47 -19.31 -7.13 -10.50
N MET A 48 -18.50 -6.36 -11.22
CA MET A 48 -18.74 -6.02 -12.63
C MET A 48 -17.95 -6.99 -13.50
N SER A 49 -18.64 -7.84 -14.27
CA SER A 49 -17.99 -8.79 -15.17
C SER A 49 -17.39 -8.08 -16.39
N GLY A 50 -16.23 -8.53 -16.85
CA GLY A 50 -15.57 -8.00 -18.05
C GLY A 50 -14.77 -6.71 -17.84
N VAL A 51 -14.62 -6.23 -16.59
CA VAL A 51 -13.82 -5.05 -16.24
C VAL A 51 -12.65 -5.47 -15.37
N LEU A 52 -11.46 -4.96 -15.69
CA LEU A 52 -10.25 -5.10 -14.86
C LEU A 52 -10.00 -3.78 -14.12
N GLU A 53 -9.78 -3.87 -12.81
CA GLU A 53 -9.43 -2.71 -11.99
C GLU A 53 -8.06 -2.16 -12.40
N GLY A 54 -8.01 -0.88 -12.74
CA GLY A 54 -6.77 -0.17 -13.06
C GLY A 54 -6.03 0.28 -11.80
N SER A 55 -4.73 0.55 -11.92
CA SER A 55 -3.99 1.17 -10.81
C SER A 55 -4.54 2.56 -10.51
N ASN A 56 -4.68 2.87 -9.21
CA ASN A 56 -5.01 4.22 -8.74
C ASN A 56 -3.78 5.15 -8.66
N VAL A 57 -2.60 4.70 -9.08
CA VAL A 57 -1.35 5.47 -9.03
C VAL A 57 -1.25 6.39 -10.25
N LYS A 58 -0.80 7.63 -10.02
CA LYS A 58 -0.46 8.60 -11.07
C LYS A 58 1.07 8.66 -11.23
N PRO A 59 1.65 8.04 -12.28
CA PRO A 59 3.10 7.89 -12.39
C PRO A 59 3.87 9.20 -12.46
N VAL A 60 3.34 10.21 -13.16
CA VAL A 60 4.00 11.51 -13.32
C VAL A 60 4.15 12.23 -11.98
N GLU A 61 3.07 12.26 -11.19
CA GLU A 61 3.04 12.89 -9.86
C GLU A 61 4.01 12.18 -8.91
N ALA A 62 3.99 10.85 -8.91
CA ALA A 62 4.92 10.05 -8.12
C ALA A 62 6.39 10.33 -8.49
N MET A 63 6.70 10.49 -9.78
CA MET A 63 8.06 10.82 -10.23
C MET A 63 8.48 12.23 -9.83
N THR A 64 7.59 13.21 -9.92
CA THR A 64 7.89 14.58 -9.47
C THR A 64 8.16 14.64 -7.97
N ASP A 65 7.41 13.87 -7.17
CA ASP A 65 7.63 13.78 -5.73
C ASP A 65 8.95 13.10 -5.40
N MET A 66 9.32 12.03 -6.12
CA MET A 66 10.63 11.40 -5.98
C MET A 66 11.77 12.38 -6.27
N ILE A 67 11.68 13.16 -7.36
CA ILE A 67 12.71 14.16 -7.72
C ILE A 67 12.81 15.25 -6.65
N ALA A 68 11.66 15.75 -6.17
CA ALA A 68 11.63 16.75 -5.11
C ALA A 68 12.28 16.24 -3.81
N ASN A 69 11.99 14.98 -3.44
CA ASN A 69 12.60 14.33 -2.28
C ASN A 69 14.11 14.12 -2.46
N ALA A 70 14.57 13.71 -3.64
CA ALA A 70 16.00 13.56 -3.94
C ALA A 70 16.76 14.90 -3.79
N ARG A 71 16.22 15.99 -4.34
CA ARG A 71 16.82 17.33 -4.19
C ARG A 71 16.86 17.78 -2.73
N ARG A 72 15.80 17.52 -1.95
CA ARG A 72 15.78 17.82 -0.51
C ARG A 72 16.86 17.05 0.24
N PHE A 73 17.01 15.77 -0.06
CA PHE A 73 18.07 14.93 0.50
C PHE A 73 19.47 15.45 0.14
N GLU A 74 19.72 15.82 -1.12
CA GLU A 74 21.00 16.41 -1.54
C GLU A 74 21.32 17.70 -0.79
N MET A 75 20.34 18.59 -0.61
CA MET A 75 20.52 19.83 0.16
C MET A 75 20.83 19.53 1.62
N GLN A 76 20.12 18.58 2.24
CA GLN A 76 20.38 18.14 3.62
C GLN A 76 21.81 17.61 3.76
N MET A 77 22.29 16.82 2.79
CA MET A 77 23.65 16.29 2.80
C MET A 77 24.70 17.40 2.66
N LYS A 78 24.47 18.38 1.77
CA LYS A 78 25.37 19.54 1.60
C LYS A 78 25.50 20.37 2.88
N VAL A 79 24.42 20.53 3.64
CA VAL A 79 24.45 21.23 4.94
C VAL A 79 25.31 20.44 5.92
N ILE A 80 25.14 19.12 6.00
CA ILE A 80 25.94 18.25 6.88
C ILE A 80 27.42 18.34 6.53
N THR A 81 27.79 18.22 5.25
CA THR A 81 29.19 18.31 4.82
C THR A 81 29.78 19.69 5.12
N SER A 82 29.02 20.77 4.92
CA SER A 82 29.47 22.12 5.26
C SER A 82 29.74 22.29 6.76
N VAL A 83 28.94 21.67 7.62
CA VAL A 83 29.16 21.71 9.08
C VAL A 83 30.39 20.92 9.47
N ASP A 84 30.58 19.74 8.89
CA ASP A 84 31.76 18.89 9.13
C ASP A 84 33.07 19.56 8.70
N GLU A 85 33.09 20.23 7.54
CA GLU A 85 34.25 20.99 7.07
C GLU A 85 34.60 22.13 8.03
N LYS A 86 33.60 22.90 8.47
CA LYS A 86 33.80 23.99 9.44
C LYS A 86 34.31 23.48 10.79
N ARG A 87 33.84 22.32 11.23
CA ARG A 87 34.28 21.69 12.48
C ARG A 87 35.74 21.22 12.40
N ARG A 88 36.21 20.73 11.24
CA ARG A 88 37.61 20.29 11.07
C ARG A 88 38.61 21.44 10.93
N ALA A 89 38.15 22.60 10.47
CA ALA A 89 38.97 23.79 10.27
C ALA A 89 39.15 24.65 11.54
N SER A 90 38.44 24.32 12.62
CA SER A 90 38.52 24.97 13.94
C SER A 90 39.12 24.03 14.98
#